data_AF-A0AA38KZW0-F1
#
_entry.id   AF-A0AA38KZW0-F1
#
_cell.length_a   1.000
_cell.length_b   1.000
_cell.length_c   1.000
_cell.angle_alpha   90.00
_cell.angle_beta   90.00
_cell.angle_gamma   90.00
#
_symmetry.space_group_name_H-M   'P 1'
#
loop_
_entity.id
_entity.type
_entity.pdbx_description
1 polymer ?
#
loop_
_entity_poly.entity_id
_entity_poly.type
_entity_poly.pdbx_seq_one_letter_code
_entity_poly.pdbx_strand_id
1 'polypeptide(L)' 'VNNAGLMEHKRVTTNDGFELNFAVNIAGTFTVTELLLPSLEKAAPDARVITVSSGGMYSVPLTNDLQ' A
#
# COMPACT_ATOMS: atom_id res chain seq x y z
N VAL A 1 -11.55 1.29 -2.57
CA VAL A 1 -10.65 0.93 -3.68
C VAL A 1 -9.34 1.64 -3.45
N ASN A 2 -8.26 0.89 -3.21
CA ASN A 2 -6.92 1.41 -3.00
C ASN A 2 -6.21 1.44 -4.37
N ASN A 3 -6.30 2.59 -5.06
CA ASN A 3 -5.70 2.81 -6.38
C ASN A 3 -4.57 3.85 -6.36
N ALA A 4 -4.49 4.69 -5.32
CA ALA A 4 -3.39 5.64 -5.19
C ALA A 4 -2.06 4.87 -5.14
N GLY A 5 -1.14 5.25 -6.01
CA GLY A 5 0.15 4.61 -6.14
C GLY A 5 1.11 5.46 -6.96
N LEU A 6 2.39 5.24 -6.76
CA LEU A 6 3.46 5.88 -7.52
C LEU A 6 4.58 4.89 -7.81
N MET A 7 5.45 5.28 -8.74
CA MET A 7 6.67 4.57 -9.07
C MET A 7 7.82 5.58 -9.11
N GLU A 8 8.57 5.66 -8.03
CA GLU A 8 9.80 6.43 -7.96
C GLU A 8 11.00 5.49 -8.12
N HIS A 9 11.92 5.84 -9.00
CA HIS A 9 13.08 5.01 -9.34
C HIS A 9 14.26 5.24 -8.39
N LYS A 10 14.29 6.38 -7.70
CA LYS A 10 15.30 6.68 -6.68
C LYS A 10 14.76 6.35 -5.29
N ARG A 11 15.59 5.82 -4.41
CA ARG A 11 15.19 5.66 -3.01
C ARG A 11 14.99 7.05 -2.38
N VAL A 12 13.74 7.37 -2.05
CA VAL A 12 13.34 8.61 -1.38
C VAL A 12 12.70 8.24 -0.06
N THR A 13 13.05 8.96 1.01
CA THR A 13 12.51 8.73 2.35
C THR A 13 11.45 9.80 2.66
N THR A 14 10.28 9.37 3.14
CA THR A 14 9.23 10.28 3.61
C THR A 14 9.65 10.97 4.90
N ASN A 15 8.91 12.01 5.31
CA ASN A 15 9.15 12.69 6.60
C ASN A 15 8.95 11.75 7.80
N ASP A 16 8.21 10.65 7.62
CA ASP A 16 7.95 9.63 8.65
C ASP A 16 9.01 8.51 8.65
N GLY A 17 10.04 8.59 7.79
CA GLY A 17 11.17 7.66 7.77
C GLY A 17 10.98 6.41 6.90
N PHE A 18 9.92 6.33 6.09
CA PHE A 18 9.66 5.19 5.20
C PHE A 18 10.19 5.44 3.78
N GLU A 19 10.57 4.38 3.06
CA GLU A 19 10.79 4.48 1.62
C GLU A 19 9.47 4.87 0.92
N LEU A 20 9.53 5.79 -0.04
CA LEU A 20 8.36 6.45 -0.62
C LEU A 20 7.41 5.48 -1.35
N ASN A 21 7.94 4.55 -2.16
CA ASN A 21 7.10 3.57 -2.85
C ASN A 21 6.42 2.64 -1.85
N PHE A 22 7.14 2.17 -0.83
CA PHE A 22 6.58 1.35 0.25
C PHE A 22 5.49 2.11 1.01
N ALA A 23 5.78 3.36 1.39
CA ALA A 23 4.87 4.20 2.17
C ALA A 23 3.52 4.36 1.46
N VAL A 24 3.54 4.62 0.15
CA VAL A 24 2.32 4.85 -0.64
C VAL A 24 1.66 3.54 -1.04
N ASN A 25 2.41 2.62 -1.63
CA ASN A 25 1.84 1.44 -2.30
C ASN A 25 1.49 0.31 -1.31
N ILE A 26 2.16 0.23 -0.16
CA ILE A 26 2.00 -0.85 0.83
C ILE A 26 1.45 -0.33 2.16
N ALA A 27 2.22 0.47 2.91
CA ALA A 27 1.80 0.90 4.25
C ALA A 27 0.54 1.77 4.21
N GLY A 28 0.43 2.68 3.25
CA GLY A 28 -0.74 3.54 3.08
C GLY A 28 -2.01 2.75 2.78
N THR A 29 -1.92 1.78 1.85
CA THR A 29 -3.08 0.95 1.48
C THR A 29 -3.52 0.03 2.62
N PHE A 30 -2.58 -0.54 3.37
CA PHE A 30 -2.85 -1.31 4.57
C PHE A 30 -3.51 -0.46 5.66
N THR A 31 -2.90 0.68 6.01
CA THR A 31 -3.36 1.56 7.09
C THR A 31 -4.77 2.10 6.82
N VAL A 32 -5.03 2.57 5.60
CA VAL A 32 -6.37 3.05 5.23
C VAL A 32 -7.41 1.93 5.34
N THR A 33 -7.05 0.71 4.95
CA THR A 33 -7.94 -0.45 5.05
C THR A 33 -8.24 -0.79 6.51
N GLU A 34 -7.22 -0.89 7.36
CA GLU A 34 -7.38 -1.16 8.79
C GLU A 34 -8.26 -0.12 9.49
N LEU A 35 -8.03 1.17 9.22
CA LEU A 35 -8.80 2.26 9.83
C LEU A 35 -10.27 2.26 9.37
N LEU A 36 -10.54 1.81 8.14
CA LEU A 36 -11.90 1.74 7.59
C LEU A 36 -12.62 0.42 7.89
N LEU A 37 -11.91 -0.63 8.32
CA LEU A 37 -12.46 -1.96 8.54
C LEU A 37 -13.74 -1.95 9.41
N PRO A 38 -13.80 -1.25 10.56
CA PRO A 38 -15.02 -1.22 11.37
C PRO A 38 -16.21 -0.54 10.69
N SER A 39 -15.94 0.39 9.77
CA SER A 39 -17.00 1.07 8.99
C SER A 39 -17.48 0.19 7.84
N LEU A 40 -16.57 -0.57 7.21
CA LEU A 40 -16.91 -1.51 6.15
C LEU A 40 -17.77 -2.66 6.67
N GLU A 41 -17.44 -3.21 7.84
CA GLU A 41 -18.23 -4.26 8.52
C GLU A 41 -19.67 -3.83 8.80
N LYS A 42 -19.88 -2.53 9.10
CA LYS A 42 -21.22 -1.97 9.35
C LYS A 42 -21.95 -1.60 8.07
N ALA A 43 -21.24 -1.24 7.01
CA ALA A 43 -21.83 -0.72 5.78
C ALA A 43 -22.62 -1.79 5.03
N ALA A 44 -22.05 -2.99 4.83
CA ALA A 44 -22.70 -4.10 4.16
C ALA A 44 -22.02 -5.45 4.44
N PRO A 45 -22.76 -6.58 4.53
CA PRO A 45 -22.17 -7.92 4.65
C PRO A 45 -21.24 -8.31 3.50
N ASP A 46 -21.43 -7.71 2.32
CA ASP A 46 -20.65 -7.96 1.12
C ASP A 46 -19.72 -6.79 0.75
N ALA A 47 -19.39 -5.91 1.70
CA ALA A 47 -18.39 -4.87 1.50
C ALA A 47 -17.08 -5.45 0.93
N ARG A 48 -16.43 -4.70 0.04
CA ARG A 48 -15.21 -5.12 -0.65
C ARG A 48 -14.12 -4.06 -0.55
N VAL A 49 -12.90 -4.52 -0.33
CA VAL A 49 -11.68 -3.74 -0.52
C VAL A 49 -10.98 -4.29 -1.74
N ILE A 50 -10.73 -3.42 -2.72
CA ILE A 50 -9.98 -3.76 -3.94
C ILE A 50 -8.69 -2.97 -3.89
N THR A 51 -7.55 -3.67 -3.88
CA THR A 51 -6.22 -3.07 -3.96
C THR A 51 -5.64 -3.32 -5.34
N VAL A 52 -5.27 -2.24 -6.03
CA VAL A 52 -4.62 -2.31 -7.33
C VAL A 52 -3.14 -2.56 -7.11
N SER A 53 -2.60 -3.59 -7.77
CA SER A 53 -1.17 -3.93 -7.74
C SER A 53 -0.60 -3.95 -9.17
N SER A 54 0.71 -4.11 -9.30
CA SER A 54 1.42 -4.14 -10.58
C SER A 54 2.40 -5.30 -10.62
N GLY A 55 2.43 -6.00 -11.76
CA GLY A 55 3.39 -7.08 -12.01
C GLY A 55 4.86 -6.61 -12.03
N GLY A 56 5.11 -5.31 -12.17
CA GLY A 56 6.47 -4.75 -12.08
C GLY A 56 7.16 -5.00 -10.73
N MET A 57 6.38 -5.25 -9.66
CA MET A 57 6.95 -5.63 -8.36
C MET A 57 7.59 -7.03 -8.38
N TYR A 58 7.16 -7.93 -9.27
CA TYR A 58 7.68 -9.30 -9.33
C TYR A 58 9.08 -9.40 -9.93
N SER A 59 9.53 -8.38 -10.67
CA SER A 59 10.85 -8.38 -11.30
C SER A 59 11.98 -7.96 -10.37
N VAL A 60 11.69 -7.56 -9.13
CA VAL A 60 12.68 -7.09 -8.16
C VAL A 60 13.00 -8.21 -7.16
N PRO A 61 14.28 -8.56 -6.93
CA PRO A 61 14.65 -9.58 -5.96
C PRO A 61 14.34 -9.11 -4.54
N LEU A 62 13.99 -10.05 -3.66
CA LEU A 62 13.91 -9.78 -2.24
C LEU A 62 15.31 -9.44 -1.70
N THR A 63 15.38 -8.41 -0.87
CA THR A 63 16.61 -8.00 -0.18
C THR A 63 16.40 -8.04 1.33
N ASN A 64 17.49 -7.91 2.09
CA ASN A 64 17.40 -7.82 3.56
C ASN A 64 16.86 -6.46 4.02
N ASP A 65 16.82 -5.47 3.11
CA ASP A 65 16.13 -4.21 3.35
C ASP A 65 14.66 -4.41 3.04
N LEU A 66 13.86 -4.51 4.11
CA LEU A 66 12.44 -4.78 4.00
C LEU A 66 11.64 -3.54 3.58
N GLN A 67 12.28 -2.37 3.44
CA GLN A 67 11.64 -1.11 3.06
C GLN A 67 12.45 -0.30 2.06
#